data_AF-A0A3N5QJU8-F1
#
_entry.id   AF-A0A3N5QJU8-F1
#
_cell.length_a   1.000
_cell.length_b   1.000
_cell.length_c   1.000
_cell.angle_alpha   90.00
_cell.angle_beta   90.00
_cell.angle_gamma   90.00
#
_symmetry.space_group_name_H-M   'P 1'
#
loop_
_entity.id
_entity.type
_entity.pdbx_description
1 polymer ?
#
loop_
_entity_poly.entity_id
_entity_poly.type
_entity_poly.pdbx_seq_one_letter_code
_entity_poly.pdbx_strand_id
1 'polypeptide(L)'
;AIETGALRPGDQLPSIRPLAEELVINANTVAKAYRELEREGVVELRQGAGAFIAKSAGARKGGSERVRAAQPVVAATVEQLRSRGLSDEEIRRLFEAELAGVARAGGAYG
;
A
#
# COMPACT_ATOMS: atom_id res chain seq x y z
N ALA A 1 13.60 -1.24 -3.06
CA ALA A 1 13.81 0.23 -3.04
C ALA A 1 12.50 1.02 -2.94
N ILE A 2 11.46 0.72 -3.74
CA ILE A 2 10.11 1.30 -3.52
C ILE A 2 9.43 0.65 -2.30
N GLU A 3 9.64 -0.65 -2.06
CA GLU A 3 9.18 -1.34 -0.85
C GLU A 3 9.89 -0.94 0.45
N THR A 4 11.04 -0.25 0.38
CA THR A 4 11.84 0.12 1.55
C THR A 4 11.59 1.56 2.04
N GLY A 5 10.67 2.30 1.41
CA GLY A 5 10.37 3.69 1.80
C GLY A 5 11.46 4.71 1.43
N ALA A 6 12.40 4.36 0.55
CA ALA A 6 13.52 5.22 0.17
C ALA A 6 13.16 6.30 -0.88
N LEU A 7 12.04 6.15 -1.58
CA LEU A 7 11.62 7.05 -2.65
C LEU A 7 10.27 7.70 -2.33
N ARG A 8 10.22 9.02 -2.39
CA ARG A 8 9.07 9.88 -2.10
C ARG A 8 8.40 10.35 -3.38
N PRO A 9 7.11 10.73 -3.33
CA PRO A 9 6.45 11.37 -4.47
C PRO A 9 7.25 12.58 -4.98
N GLY A 10 7.53 12.60 -6.27
CA GLY A 10 8.37 13.62 -6.91
C GLY A 10 9.85 13.26 -7.03
N ASP A 11 10.32 12.19 -6.39
CA ASP A 11 11.71 11.74 -6.54
C ASP A 11 11.96 11.22 -7.96
N GLN A 12 13.14 11.51 -8.48
CA GLN A 12 13.58 11.00 -9.77
C GLN A 12 14.03 9.55 -9.64
N LEU A 13 13.57 8.71 -10.56
CA LEU A 13 14.02 7.33 -10.67
C LEU A 13 15.34 7.24 -11.43
N PRO A 14 16.15 6.21 -11.17
CA PRO A 14 17.34 5.92 -11.95
C PRO A 14 17.04 5.82 -13.44
N SER A 15 17.99 6.25 -14.26
CA SER A 15 17.90 6.03 -15.71
C SER A 15 17.96 4.54 -16.02
N ILE A 16 17.22 4.11 -17.05
CA ILE A 16 17.07 2.70 -17.45
C ILE A 16 18.42 2.02 -17.69
N ARG A 17 19.35 2.67 -18.40
CA ARG A 17 20.65 2.09 -18.76
C ARG A 17 21.58 1.90 -17.53
N PRO A 18 21.84 2.92 -16.70
CA PRO A 18 22.58 2.74 -15.45
C PRO A 18 21.99 1.68 -14.53
N LEU A 19 20.66 1.64 -14.39
CA LEU A 19 20.00 0.66 -13.52
C LEU A 19 20.11 -0.77 -14.06
N ALA A 20 20.01 -0.94 -15.38
CA ALA A 20 20.21 -2.21 -16.04
C ALA A 20 21.65 -2.74 -15.86
N GLU A 21 22.64 -1.85 -15.91
CA GLU A 21 24.05 -2.17 -15.67
C GLU A 21 24.30 -2.54 -14.20
N GLU A 22 23.79 -1.75 -13.25
CA GLU A 22 23.93 -2.01 -11.81
C GLU A 22 23.30 -3.34 -11.39
N LEU A 23 22.11 -3.64 -11.90
CA LEU A 23 21.37 -4.86 -11.57
C LEU A 23 21.75 -6.06 -12.44
N VAL A 24 22.59 -5.86 -13.47
CA VAL A 24 22.93 -6.87 -14.48
C VAL A 24 21.66 -7.46 -15.13
N ILE A 25 20.69 -6.60 -15.45
CA ILE A 25 19.40 -6.95 -16.07
C ILE A 25 19.32 -6.35 -17.47
N ASN A 26 18.59 -6.99 -18.38
CA ASN A 26 18.34 -6.45 -19.71
C ASN A 26 17.59 -5.10 -19.65
N ALA A 27 18.12 -4.08 -20.34
CA ALA A 27 17.54 -2.73 -20.38
C ALA A 27 16.08 -2.71 -20.89
N ASN A 28 15.69 -3.63 -21.78
CA ASN A 28 14.30 -3.75 -22.23
C ASN A 28 13.37 -4.23 -21.11
N THR A 29 13.86 -5.07 -20.21
CA THR A 29 13.10 -5.54 -19.03
C THR A 29 12.88 -4.39 -18.05
N VAL A 30 13.91 -3.58 -17.78
CA VAL A 30 13.77 -2.38 -16.93
C VAL A 30 12.82 -1.36 -17.58
N ALA A 31 12.94 -1.15 -18.89
CA ALA A 31 12.04 -0.27 -19.64
C ALA A 31 10.60 -0.76 -19.66
N LYS A 32 10.38 -2.08 -19.66
CA LYS A 32 9.05 -2.69 -19.57
C LYS A 32 8.46 -2.47 -18.18
N ALA A 33 9.22 -2.70 -17.12
CA ALA A 33 8.79 -2.44 -15.75
C ALA A 33 8.42 -0.97 -15.53
N TYR A 34 9.21 -0.02 -16.06
CA TYR A 34 8.90 1.41 -15.91
C TYR A 34 7.61 1.81 -16.65
N ARG A 35 7.36 1.23 -17.83
CA ARG A 35 6.10 1.41 -18.57
C ARG A 35 4.90 0.79 -17.85
N GLU A 36 5.08 -0.36 -17.21
CA GLU A 36 4.02 -0.97 -16.38
C GLU A 36 3.70 -0.07 -15.18
N LEU A 37 4.71 0.42 -14.47
CA LEU A 37 4.55 1.36 -13.35
C LEU A 37 3.95 2.71 -13.78
N GLU A 38 4.23 3.19 -14.98
CA GLU A 38 3.59 4.36 -15.56
C GLU A 38 2.10 4.10 -15.86
N ARG A 39 1.77 2.95 -16.45
CA ARG A 39 0.37 2.54 -16.70
C ARG A 39 -0.41 2.40 -15.40
N GLU A 40 0.23 1.93 -14.34
CA GLU A 40 -0.34 1.85 -12.99
C GLU A 40 -0.41 3.22 -12.30
N GLY A 41 0.20 4.26 -12.86
CA GLY A 41 0.18 5.61 -12.30
C GLY A 41 1.08 5.81 -11.09
N VAL A 42 2.03 4.90 -10.88
CA VAL A 42 3.05 4.97 -9.83
C VAL A 42 4.21 5.86 -10.28
N VAL A 43 4.47 5.93 -11.59
CA VAL A 43 5.54 6.71 -12.20
C VAL A 43 4.98 7.67 -13.25
N GLU A 44 5.60 8.84 -13.36
CA GLU A 44 5.39 9.83 -14.40
C GLU A 44 6.64 9.88 -15.29
N LEU A 45 6.53 9.57 -16.59
CA LEU A 45 7.60 9.86 -17.54
C LEU A 45 7.47 11.30 -18.02
N ARG A 46 8.51 12.11 -17.80
CA ARG A 46 8.59 13.48 -18.32
C ARG A 46 9.57 13.50 -19.49
N GLN A 47 9.08 13.86 -20.67
CA GLN A 47 9.92 13.93 -21.87
C GLN A 47 11.14 14.82 -21.61
N GLY A 48 12.33 14.29 -21.88
CA GLY A 48 13.61 14.98 -21.68
C GLY A 48 14.09 15.08 -20.23
N ALA A 49 13.25 14.82 -19.23
CA ALA A 49 13.59 14.98 -17.81
C ALA A 49 13.70 13.64 -17.03
N GLY A 50 13.24 12.52 -17.61
CA GLY A 50 13.36 11.20 -17.02
C GLY A 50 12.07 10.71 -16.33
N ALA A 51 12.20 9.67 -15.51
CA ALA A 51 11.09 9.04 -14.80
C ALA A 51 11.02 9.55 -13.35
N PHE A 52 9.82 9.82 -12.83
CA PHE A 52 9.60 10.35 -11.49
C PHE A 52 8.51 9.57 -10.76
N ILE A 53 8.60 9.43 -9.44
CA ILE A 53 7.48 8.88 -8.65
C ILE A 53 6.30 9.85 -8.74
N ALA A 54 5.14 9.34 -9.12
CA ALA A 54 3.98 10.18 -9.34
C ALA A 54 3.55 10.88 -8.05
N LYS A 55 3.16 12.17 -8.13
CA LYS A 55 2.59 12.88 -6.96
C LYS A 55 1.30 12.20 -6.47
N SER A 56 0.57 11.58 -7.40
CA SER A 56 -0.58 10.74 -7.14
C SER A 56 -0.27 9.27 -6.87
N ALA A 57 1.00 8.84 -6.83
CA ALA A 57 1.35 7.44 -6.49
C ALA A 57 0.90 7.11 -5.06
N GLY A 58 0.82 8.11 -4.18
CA GLY A 58 0.17 8.00 -2.89
C GLY A 58 -1.36 7.96 -2.92
N ALA A 59 -2.00 8.34 -4.04
CA ALA A 59 -3.45 8.53 -4.18
C ALA A 59 -4.15 7.50 -5.09
N ARG A 60 -3.45 6.85 -6.03
CA ARG A 60 -4.01 5.81 -6.92
C ARG A 60 -3.75 4.38 -6.46
N LYS A 61 -4.15 4.06 -5.23
CA LYS A 61 -4.46 2.69 -4.82
C LYS A 61 -5.94 2.69 -4.46
N GLY A 62 -6.83 2.27 -5.37
CA GLY A 62 -8.27 2.17 -5.09
C GLY A 62 -8.62 1.29 -3.88
N GLY A 63 -7.70 0.39 -3.48
CA GLY A 63 -7.76 -0.31 -2.19
C GLY A 63 -7.21 0.49 -1.00
N SER A 64 -6.22 1.37 -1.21
CA SER A 64 -5.61 2.18 -0.13
C SER A 64 -6.44 3.39 0.27
N GLU A 65 -7.26 3.99 -0.60
CA GLU A 65 -8.11 5.12 -0.17
C GLU A 65 -9.24 4.62 0.74
N ARG A 66 -9.89 3.52 0.37
CA ARG A 66 -10.87 2.84 1.22
C ARG A 66 -10.25 2.38 2.54
N VAL A 67 -9.06 1.77 2.50
CA VAL A 67 -8.34 1.35 3.71
C VAL A 67 -7.89 2.55 4.54
N ARG A 68 -7.39 3.64 3.94
CA ARG A 68 -7.02 4.87 4.66
C ARG A 68 -8.22 5.57 5.27
N ALA A 69 -9.35 5.61 4.58
CA ALA A 69 -10.61 6.14 5.11
C ALA A 69 -11.16 5.27 6.25
N ALA A 70 -10.94 3.95 6.20
CA ALA A 70 -11.31 3.03 7.27
C ALA A 70 -10.31 3.04 8.46
N GLN A 71 -9.09 3.52 8.25
CA GLN A 71 -8.03 3.47 9.26
C GLN A 71 -8.36 4.26 10.55
N PRO A 72 -8.94 5.48 10.49
CA PRO A 72 -9.45 6.16 11.68
C PRO A 72 -10.54 5.38 12.42
N VAL A 73 -11.41 4.68 11.69
CA VAL A 73 -12.49 3.87 12.28
C VAL A 73 -11.91 2.70 13.07
N VAL A 74 -10.97 1.96 12.46
CA VAL A 74 -10.29 0.83 13.13
C VAL A 74 -9.48 1.33 14.33
N ALA A 75 -8.76 2.45 14.20
CA ALA A 75 -7.98 3.03 15.29
C ALA A 75 -8.85 3.40 16.50
N ALA A 76 -9.97 4.09 16.27
CA ALA A 76 -10.92 4.45 17.32
C ALA A 76 -11.50 3.21 18.01
N THR A 77 -11.84 2.16 17.26
CA THR A 77 -12.33 0.88 17.83
C THR A 77 -11.27 0.21 18.69
N VAL A 78 -10.02 0.14 18.23
CA VAL A 78 -8.91 -0.45 19.00
C VAL A 78 -8.68 0.32 20.31
N GLU A 79 -8.73 1.65 20.26
CA GLU A 79 -8.61 2.49 21.46
C GLU A 79 -9.74 2.24 22.46
N GLN A 80 -10.99 2.13 21.99
CA GLN A 80 -12.14 1.81 22.84
C GLN A 80 -12.06 0.41 23.48
N LEU A 81 -11.49 -0.58 22.77
CA LEU A 81 -11.30 -1.93 23.32
C LEU A 81 -10.19 -1.95 24.36
N ARG A 82 -9.09 -1.23 24.10
CA ARG A 82 -7.99 -1.06 25.07
C ARG A 82 -8.46 -0.33 26.33
N SER A 83 -9.31 0.69 26.21
CA SER A 83 -9.86 1.39 27.38
C SER A 83 -10.78 0.51 28.24
N ARG A 84 -11.25 -0.62 27.69
CA ARG A 84 -12.02 -1.65 28.41
C ARG A 84 -11.13 -2.77 29.00
N GLY A 85 -9.80 -2.65 28.86
CA GLY A 85 -8.83 -3.59 29.43
C GLY A 85 -8.49 -4.78 28.54
N LEU A 86 -8.90 -4.79 27.26
CA LEU A 86 -8.55 -5.88 26.35
C LEU A 86 -7.09 -5.76 25.90
N SER A 87 -6.40 -6.89 25.88
CA SER A 87 -5.09 -7.04 25.29
C SER A 87 -5.16 -7.03 23.76
N ASP A 88 -4.07 -6.65 23.09
CA ASP A 88 -3.98 -6.67 21.63
C ASP A 88 -4.25 -8.06 21.03
N GLU A 89 -3.96 -9.13 21.77
CA GLU A 89 -4.24 -10.50 21.36
C GLU A 89 -5.74 -10.86 21.44
N GLU A 90 -6.44 -10.37 22.45
CA GLU A 90 -7.90 -10.50 22.54
C GLU A 90 -8.59 -9.68 21.45
N ILE A 91 -8.10 -8.47 21.18
CA ILE A 91 -8.60 -7.61 20.11
C ILE A 91 -8.41 -8.32 18.75
N ARG A 92 -7.21 -8.86 18.47
CA ARG A 92 -6.96 -9.62 17.24
C ARG A 92 -7.93 -10.79 17.07
N ARG A 93 -8.08 -11.63 18.11
CA ARG A 93 -9.01 -12.77 18.09
C ARG A 93 -10.46 -12.35 17.84
N LEU A 94 -10.90 -11.24 18.43
CA LEU A 94 -12.25 -10.70 18.20
C LEU A 94 -12.46 -10.25 16.75
N PHE A 95 -11.50 -9.51 16.18
CA PHE A 95 -11.56 -9.10 14.77
C PHE A 95 -11.58 -10.30 13.82
N GLU A 96 -10.74 -11.31 14.06
CA GLU A 96 -10.73 -12.56 13.27
C GLU A 96 -12.06 -13.32 13.37
N ALA A 97 -12.64 -13.42 14.57
CA ALA A 97 -13.94 -14.07 14.78
C ALA A 97 -15.10 -13.35 14.07
N GLU A 98 -15.11 -12.01 14.09
CA GLU A 98 -16.09 -11.18 13.37
C GLU A 98 -15.93 -11.28 11.84
N LEU A 99 -14.69 -11.23 11.33
CA LEU A 99 -14.41 -11.33 9.90
C LEU A 99 -14.70 -12.72 9.33
N ALA A 100 -14.47 -13.77 10.13
CA ALA A 100 -14.86 -15.15 9.80
C ALA A 100 -16.39 -15.36 9.87
N GLY A 101 -17.17 -14.35 10.28
CA GLY A 101 -18.63 -14.42 10.40
C GLY A 101 -19.14 -15.24 11.58
N VAL A 102 -18.23 -15.69 12.46
CA VAL A 102 -18.54 -16.57 13.60
C VAL A 102 -19.41 -15.84 14.64
N ALA A 103 -19.23 -14.53 14.78
CA ALA A 103 -20.02 -13.74 15.72
C ALA A 103 -21.47 -13.50 15.29
N ARG A 104 -21.78 -13.48 13.98
CA ARG A 104 -23.19 -13.33 13.51
C ARG A 104 -24.02 -14.59 13.71
N ALA A 105 -23.39 -15.75 13.83
CA ALA A 105 -24.10 -17.02 14.05
C ALA A 105 -24.62 -17.19 15.49
N GLY A 106 -24.21 -16.34 16.44
CA GLY A 106 -24.60 -16.43 17.85
C GLY A 106 -25.83 -15.61 18.26
N GLY A 107 -26.40 -14.80 17.35
CA GLY A 107 -27.49 -13.86 17.67
C GLY A 107 -28.92 -14.33 17.32
N ALA A 108 -29.10 -15.54 16.80
CA ALA A 108 -30.39 -16.05 16.34
C ALA A 108 -30.94 -17.17 17.25
N TYR A 109 -30.84 -17.00 18.57
CA TYR A 109 -31.64 -17.74 19.55
C TYR A 109 -32.07 -16.78 20.66
N GLY A 110 -33.17 -16.07 20.40
CA GLY A 110 -34.01 -15.40 21.38
C GLY A 110 -35.45 -15.78 21.10
#